data_AF-A0A529R823-F1
#
_entry.id   AF-A0A529R823-F1
#
_cell.length_a   1.000
_cell.length_b   1.000
_cell.length_c   1.000
_cell.angle_alpha   90.00
_cell.angle_beta   90.00
_cell.angle_gamma   90.00
#
_symmetry.space_group_name_H-M   'P 1'
#
loop_
_entity.id
_entity.type
_entity.pdbx_description
1 polymer ?
#
loop_
_entity_poly.entity_id
_entity_poly.type
_entity_poly.pdbx_seq_one_letter_code
_entity_poly.pdbx_strand_id
1 'polypeptide(L)'
;MPIEPGTDVLGQTAGKRKVHTVRTAARDSGMHALSIRRLFKRMGVDEASDHSGVMDHRILVKSEEVSRVVVELKGAITAPEVERLLGVPRLHLKELVARGHLV
;
A
#
# COMPACT_ATOMS: atom_id res chain seq x y z
N MET A 1 10.49 16.27 -5.71
CA MET A 1 9.03 16.37 -5.84
C MET A 1 8.63 15.58 -7.08
N PRO A 2 7.76 14.57 -6.99
CA PRO A 2 7.20 13.92 -8.17
C PRO A 2 6.25 14.88 -8.90
N ILE A 3 6.20 14.79 -10.23
CA ILE A 3 5.30 15.62 -11.05
C ILE A 3 3.87 15.14 -10.83
N GLU A 4 2.97 16.08 -10.56
CA GLU A 4 1.56 15.80 -10.31
C GLU A 4 0.79 15.65 -11.63
N PRO A 5 -0.18 14.73 -11.72
CA PRO A 5 -1.13 14.71 -12.82
C PRO A 5 -1.78 16.08 -13.01
N GLY A 6 -1.88 16.53 -14.25
CA GLY A 6 -2.38 17.87 -14.60
C GLY A 6 -1.33 18.98 -14.57
N THR A 7 -0.10 18.72 -14.13
CA THR A 7 0.98 19.72 -14.19
C THR A 7 1.39 19.97 -15.64
N ASP A 8 1.47 21.23 -16.06
CA ASP A 8 2.07 21.58 -17.35
C ASP A 8 3.59 21.43 -17.25
N VAL A 9 4.14 20.57 -18.11
CA VAL A 9 5.57 20.30 -18.21
C VAL A 9 5.97 20.53 -19.64
N LEU A 10 6.71 21.62 -19.88
CA LEU A 10 7.23 21.98 -21.20
C LEU A 10 6.12 22.10 -22.27
N GLY A 11 4.94 22.62 -21.89
CA GLY A 11 3.80 22.80 -22.78
C GLY A 11 2.97 21.54 -23.00
N GLN A 12 3.26 20.45 -22.28
CA GLN A 12 2.45 19.24 -22.26
C GLN A 12 1.87 19.02 -20.87
N THR A 13 0.54 18.88 -20.80
CA THR A 13 -0.12 18.51 -19.56
C THR A 13 0.24 17.06 -19.19
N ALA A 14 0.87 16.88 -18.03
CA ALA A 14 1.12 15.57 -17.47
C ALA A 14 -0.22 14.82 -17.32
N GLY A 15 -0.37 13.72 -18.05
CA GLY A 15 -1.61 12.92 -18.06
C GLY A 15 -1.81 12.13 -16.76
N LYS A 16 -2.38 10.93 -16.88
CA LYS A 16 -2.60 10.06 -15.71
C LYS A 16 -1.28 9.56 -15.14
N ARG A 17 -1.22 9.46 -13.81
CA ARG A 17 -0.08 8.88 -13.09
C ARG A 17 0.05 7.41 -13.46
N LYS A 18 1.24 7.01 -13.93
CA LYS A 18 1.55 5.62 -14.30
C LYS A 18 2.28 4.85 -13.21
N VAL A 19 2.98 5.55 -12.32
CA VAL A 19 3.75 4.96 -11.23
C VAL A 19 3.54 5.71 -9.91
N HIS A 20 3.49 4.96 -8.81
CA HIS A 20 3.62 5.50 -7.48
C HIS A 20 4.93 5.10 -6.84
N THR A 21 5.51 6.06 -6.14
CA THR A 21 6.41 5.81 -5.01
C THR A 21 5.61 5.59 -3.73
N VAL A 22 6.26 5.08 -2.68
CA VAL A 22 5.67 4.94 -1.34
C VAL A 22 5.06 6.29 -0.90
N ARG A 23 5.78 7.39 -1.11
CA ARG A 23 5.34 8.73 -0.70
C ARG A 23 4.12 9.22 -1.47
N THR A 24 4.07 8.99 -2.77
CA THR A 24 2.91 9.39 -3.59
C THR A 24 1.70 8.51 -3.32
N ALA A 25 1.88 7.21 -3.13
CA ALA A 25 0.79 6.31 -2.77
C ALA A 25 0.24 6.61 -1.37
N ALA A 26 1.11 6.94 -0.40
CA ALA A 26 0.68 7.37 0.94
C ALA A 26 -0.19 8.63 0.88
N ARG A 27 0.24 9.63 0.12
CA ARG A 27 -0.52 10.86 -0.06
C ARG A 27 -1.86 10.64 -0.77
N ASP A 28 -1.86 9.86 -1.85
CA ASP A 28 -3.07 9.65 -2.66
C ASP A 28 -4.09 8.72 -1.96
N SER A 29 -3.63 7.77 -1.14
CA SER A 29 -4.48 6.88 -0.35
C SER A 29 -4.90 7.46 1.02
N GLY A 30 -4.16 8.46 1.52
CA GLY A 30 -4.27 8.95 2.91
C GLY A 30 -3.64 8.02 3.96
N MET A 31 -3.02 6.91 3.55
CA MET A 31 -2.38 5.96 4.46
C MET A 31 -0.96 6.38 4.85
N HIS A 32 -0.50 5.96 6.03
CA HIS A 32 0.87 6.21 6.46
C HIS A 32 1.90 5.51 5.55
N ALA A 33 3.05 6.15 5.30
CA ALA A 33 4.09 5.65 4.41
C ALA A 33 4.59 4.24 4.78
N LEU A 34 4.72 3.94 6.08
CA LEU A 34 5.11 2.62 6.56
C LEU A 34 4.09 1.53 6.17
N SER A 35 2.79 1.85 6.18
CA SER A 35 1.73 0.93 5.78
C SER A 35 1.79 0.66 4.28
N ILE A 36 2.02 1.70 3.47
CA ILE A 36 2.22 1.57 2.02
C ILE A 36 3.50 0.77 1.70
N ARG A 37 4.59 0.96 2.43
CA ARG A 37 5.80 0.18 2.24
C ARG A 37 5.58 -1.31 2.52
N ARG A 38 4.88 -1.63 3.61
CA ARG A 38 4.46 -3.01 3.91
C ARG A 38 3.53 -3.57 2.85
N LEU A 39 2.66 -2.73 2.28
CA LEU A 39 1.78 -3.11 1.20
C LEU A 39 2.58 -3.50 -0.04
N PHE A 40 3.54 -2.68 -0.46
CA PHE A 40 4.39 -2.97 -1.61
C PHE A 40 5.20 -4.25 -1.41
N LYS A 41 5.71 -4.49 -0.20
CA LYS A 41 6.35 -5.77 0.15
C LYS A 41 5.40 -6.95 -0.03
N ARG A 42 4.13 -6.84 0.40
CA ARG A 42 3.11 -7.89 0.19
C ARG A 42 2.76 -8.09 -1.28
N MET A 43 2.87 -7.05 -2.10
CA MET A 43 2.69 -7.12 -3.55
C MET A 43 3.89 -7.74 -4.29
N GLY A 44 4.97 -8.10 -3.58
CA GLY A 44 6.17 -8.72 -4.17
C GLY A 44 7.23 -7.73 -4.63
N VAL A 45 7.20 -6.48 -4.14
CA VAL A 45 8.24 -5.48 -4.44
C VAL A 45 9.39 -5.65 -3.45
N ASP A 46 10.46 -6.32 -3.88
CA ASP A 46 11.61 -6.68 -3.03
C ASP A 46 12.33 -5.47 -2.44
N GLU A 47 12.37 -4.36 -3.18
CA GLU A 47 12.96 -3.09 -2.74
C GLU A 47 12.19 -2.47 -1.57
N ALA A 48 10.93 -2.86 -1.37
CA ALA A 48 10.12 -2.43 -0.23
C ALA A 48 10.45 -3.18 1.06
N SER A 49 11.28 -4.23 1.01
CA SER A 49 11.70 -4.96 2.21
C SER A 49 12.44 -4.06 3.20
N ASP A 50 12.33 -4.40 4.49
CA ASP A 50 12.91 -3.61 5.58
C ASP A 50 14.46 -3.61 5.53
N HIS A 51 15.05 -4.62 4.89
CA HIS A 51 16.50 -4.83 4.78
C HIS A 51 17.09 -4.34 3.45
N SER A 52 16.28 -3.79 2.53
CA SER A 52 16.76 -3.37 1.21
C SER A 52 17.70 -2.16 1.28
N GLY A 53 17.63 -1.35 2.34
CA GLY A 53 18.31 -0.06 2.43
C GLY A 53 17.80 0.99 1.42
N VAL A 54 16.78 0.65 0.62
CA VAL A 54 16.23 1.53 -0.41
C VAL A 54 15.31 2.57 0.22
N MET A 55 15.51 3.82 -0.18
CA MET A 55 14.66 4.94 0.24
C MET A 55 13.29 4.90 -0.45
N ASP A 56 12.25 5.31 0.27
CA ASP A 56 10.84 5.29 -0.15
C ASP A 56 10.52 5.95 -1.50
N HIS A 57 11.31 6.95 -1.91
CA HIS A 57 11.12 7.65 -3.18
C HIS A 57 11.72 6.90 -4.39
N ARG A 58 12.45 5.80 -4.15
CA ARG A 58 13.06 4.95 -5.19
C ARG A 58 12.29 3.66 -5.43
N ILE A 59 11.39 3.29 -4.53
CA ILE A 59 10.50 2.15 -4.71
C ILE A 59 9.39 2.60 -5.66
N LEU A 60 9.28 1.97 -6.83
CA LEU A 60 8.33 2.33 -7.88
C LEU A 60 7.39 1.15 -8.15
N VAL A 61 6.08 1.43 -8.14
CA VAL A 61 5.04 0.44 -8.42
C VAL A 61 4.07 1.03 -9.44
N LYS A 62 3.54 0.19 -10.35
CA LYS A 62 2.56 0.63 -11.35
C LYS A 62 1.29 1.13 -10.68
N SER A 63 0.75 2.23 -11.17
CA SER A 63 -0.43 2.88 -10.56
C SER A 63 -1.68 2.02 -10.57
N GLU A 64 -1.85 1.17 -11.59
CA GLU A 64 -2.99 0.26 -11.72
C GLU A 64 -3.01 -0.80 -10.61
N GLU A 65 -1.85 -1.35 -10.27
CA GLU A 65 -1.69 -2.36 -9.22
C GLU A 65 -1.97 -1.76 -7.84
N VAL A 66 -1.43 -0.57 -7.57
CA VAL A 66 -1.65 0.13 -6.30
C VAL A 66 -3.11 0.52 -6.12
N SER A 67 -3.76 1.05 -7.14
CA SER A 67 -5.16 1.50 -7.05
C SER A 67 -6.09 0.36 -6.69
N ARG A 68 -5.90 -0.84 -7.26
CA ARG A 68 -6.74 -2.01 -6.97
C ARG A 68 -6.66 -2.39 -5.49
N VAL A 69 -5.43 -2.52 -4.99
CA VAL A 69 -5.17 -2.98 -3.62
C VAL A 69 -5.58 -1.92 -2.59
N VAL A 70 -5.39 -0.62 -2.88
CA VAL A 70 -5.86 0.45 -2.00
C VAL A 70 -7.39 0.47 -1.90
N VAL A 71 -8.11 0.20 -2.99
CA VAL A 71 -9.59 0.09 -2.97
C VAL A 71 -10.04 -1.08 -2.11
N GLU A 72 -9.40 -2.24 -2.23
CA GLU A 72 -9.70 -3.43 -1.42
C GLU A 72 -9.47 -3.16 0.07
N LEU A 73 -8.35 -2.51 0.42
CA LEU A 73 -8.01 -2.22 1.80
C LEU A 73 -8.86 -1.13 2.45
N LYS A 74 -9.51 -0.24 1.69
CA LYS A 74 -10.38 0.80 2.26
C LYS A 74 -11.58 0.23 3.02
N GLY A 75 -12.04 -0.98 2.66
CA GLY A 75 -13.11 -1.68 3.37
C GLY A 75 -12.62 -2.65 4.44
N ALA A 76 -11.30 -2.84 4.57
CA ALA A 76 -10.72 -3.80 5.50
C ALA A 76 -10.64 -3.23 6.92
N ILE A 77 -10.84 -4.09 7.91
CA ILE A 77 -10.66 -3.79 9.32
C ILE A 77 -9.27 -4.24 9.80
N THR A 78 -8.75 -3.56 10.81
CA THR A 78 -7.43 -3.87 11.35
C THR A 78 -7.47 -5.15 12.21
N ALA A 79 -6.34 -5.86 12.31
CA ALA A 79 -6.25 -7.06 13.14
C ALA A 79 -6.75 -6.86 14.60
N PRO A 80 -6.42 -5.75 15.29
CA PRO A 80 -6.98 -5.49 16.63
C PRO A 80 -8.51 -5.29 16.65
N GLU A 81 -9.09 -4.74 15.58
CA GLU A 81 -10.54 -4.63 15.45
C GLU A 81 -11.17 -6.00 15.23
N VAL A 82 -10.54 -6.87 14.43
CA VAL A 82 -11.00 -8.25 14.23
C VAL A 82 -10.94 -9.05 15.54
N GLU A 83 -9.86 -8.90 16.32
CA GLU A 83 -9.73 -9.50 17.66
C GLU A 83 -10.89 -9.09 18.57
N ARG A 84 -11.25 -7.79 18.56
CA ARG A 84 -12.36 -7.26 19.35
C ARG A 84 -13.72 -7.76 18.88
N LEU A 85 -13.92 -7.85 17.56
CA LEU A 85 -15.19 -8.25 16.96
C LEU A 85 -15.46 -9.74 17.15
N LEU A 86 -14.44 -10.58 16.95
CA LEU A 86 -14.56 -12.03 17.10
C LEU A 86 -14.36 -12.51 18.54
N GLY A 87 -13.82 -11.67 19.43
CA GLY A 87 -13.52 -12.05 20.81
C GLY A 87 -12.42 -13.10 20.94
N VAL A 88 -11.54 -13.23 19.93
CA VAL A 88 -10.47 -14.23 19.91
C VAL A 88 -9.09 -13.59 20.12
N PRO A 89 -8.19 -14.24 20.88
CA PRO A 89 -6.81 -13.78 20.99
C PRO A 89 -6.09 -13.79 19.63
N ARG A 90 -5.09 -12.90 19.50
CA ARG A 90 -4.26 -12.75 18.28
C ARG A 90 -3.67 -14.05 17.74
N LEU A 91 -3.37 -15.02 18.61
CA LEU A 91 -2.86 -16.33 18.22
C LEU A 91 -3.88 -17.08 17.35
N HIS A 92 -5.15 -17.11 17.76
CA HIS A 92 -6.22 -17.76 17.00
C HIS A 92 -6.54 -17.01 15.72
N LEU A 93 -6.47 -15.68 15.74
CA LEU A 93 -6.63 -14.87 14.53
C LEU A 93 -5.61 -15.28 13.45
N LYS A 94 -4.34 -15.46 13.84
CA LYS A 94 -3.29 -15.92 12.92
C LYS A 94 -3.59 -17.30 12.34
N GLU A 95 -4.12 -18.21 13.16
CA GLU A 95 -4.50 -19.55 12.71
C GLU A 95 -5.68 -19.50 11.73
N LEU A 96 -6.67 -18.65 11.96
CA LEU A 96 -7.79 -18.44 11.06
C LEU A 96 -7.34 -17.91 9.69
N VAL A 97 -6.38 -16.97 9.68
CA VAL A 97 -5.76 -16.47 8.45
C VAL A 97 -4.95 -17.58 7.76
N ALA A 98 -4.15 -18.33 8.52
CA ALA A 98 -3.32 -19.40 7.97
C ALA A 98 -4.14 -20.53 7.32
N ARG A 99 -5.35 -20.79 7.85
CA ARG A 99 -6.31 -21.76 7.30
C ARG A 99 -7.24 -21.19 6.22
N GLY A 100 -7.13 -19.89 5.91
CA GLY A 100 -7.91 -19.23 4.86
C GLY A 100 -9.35 -18.88 5.24
N HIS A 101 -9.68 -18.83 6.53
CA HIS A 101 -10.99 -18.39 7.00
C HIS A 101 -11.13 -16.86 7.02
N LEU A 102 -10.01 -16.14 7.02
CA LEU A 102 -9.91 -14.67 6.99
C LEU A 102 -8.82 -14.28 5.98
N VAL A 103 -8.99 -13.14 5.28
CA VAL A 103 -8.10 -12.64 4.22
C VAL A 103 -7.60 -11.24 4.56
#